data_AF-A0A3E4LUS4-F1
#
_entry.id   AF-A0A3E4LUS4-F1
#
_cell.length_a   1.000
_cell.length_b   1.000
_cell.length_c   1.000
_cell.angle_alpha   90.00
_cell.angle_beta   90.00
_cell.angle_gamma   90.00
#
_symmetry.space_group_name_H-M   'P 1'
#
loop_
_entity.id
_entity.type
_entity.pdbx_description
1 polymer ?
#
loop_
_entity_poly.entity_id
_entity_poly.type
_entity_poly.pdbx_seq_one_letter_code
_entity_poly.pdbx_strand_id
1 'polypeptide(L)'
;MLTVICSTEQIESMEYYLRSSGVADVFLRKNIQKQDTEDGGDNKGIQYTADEVYFAVTGEKASKESIEEDFDYWYSKGEEITQGELADRYSLEELRMQAYSNASKACEKTIYAGIDVEISTGTEHFSLTEKDQLNLFGKKMQLLAGEEKLEYHEDGQPCKYFTAADMQKIVDRAMFYVSYNTTYCNAVNMWIKSAEKASDLEQIRWGAEIPEEFQNEVLKDYMKILASGGIS
;
A
#
# COMPACT_ATOMS: atom_id res chain seq x y z
N MET A 1 18.20 16.92 -15.87
CA MET A 1 18.02 18.32 -16.32
C MET A 1 16.88 18.25 -17.32
N LEU A 2 15.74 18.89 -17.04
CA LEU A 2 14.58 18.87 -17.95
C LEU A 2 14.96 19.55 -19.27
N THR A 3 14.60 18.94 -20.39
CA THR A 3 14.80 19.53 -21.72
C THR A 3 13.62 20.46 -22.02
N VAL A 4 13.89 21.70 -22.41
CA VAL A 4 12.84 22.67 -22.79
C VAL A 4 12.66 22.65 -24.30
N ILE A 5 11.42 22.46 -24.77
CA ILE A 5 11.06 22.39 -26.20
C ILE A 5 10.15 23.57 -26.56
N CYS A 6 10.32 24.14 -27.76
CA CYS A 6 9.55 25.28 -28.27
C CYS A 6 8.53 24.86 -29.34
N SER A 7 7.31 25.42 -29.30
CA SER A 7 6.25 25.19 -30.30
C SER A 7 5.37 26.42 -30.52
N THR A 8 4.67 26.46 -31.65
CA THR A 8 3.63 27.44 -31.97
C THR A 8 2.26 27.08 -31.39
N GLU A 9 2.12 25.87 -30.84
CA GLU A 9 0.89 25.36 -30.19
C GLU A 9 1.19 24.85 -28.77
N GLN A 10 0.15 24.72 -27.95
CA GLN A 10 0.27 24.14 -26.61
C GLN A 10 0.71 22.68 -26.69
N ILE A 11 1.69 22.28 -25.89
CA ILE A 11 2.23 20.91 -25.89
C ILE A 11 1.90 20.22 -24.57
N GLU A 12 0.94 19.32 -24.62
CA GLU A 12 0.82 18.18 -23.72
C GLU A 12 0.79 16.94 -24.60
N SER A 13 1.86 16.16 -24.60
CA SER A 13 2.04 15.10 -25.59
C SER A 13 2.89 13.96 -25.06
N MET A 14 2.65 12.77 -25.60
CA MET A 14 3.51 11.61 -25.42
C MET A 14 3.99 11.11 -26.79
N GLU A 15 5.28 10.76 -26.85
CA GLU A 15 5.85 9.92 -27.90
C GLU A 15 6.32 8.59 -27.30
N TYR A 16 6.05 7.49 -28.01
CA TYR A 16 6.37 6.14 -27.58
C TYR A 16 6.98 5.37 -28.76
N TYR A 17 8.26 5.01 -28.65
CA TYR A 17 9.02 4.34 -29.71
C TYR A 17 9.44 2.95 -29.29
N LEU A 18 8.65 1.93 -29.66
CA LEU A 18 8.97 0.53 -29.38
C LEU A 18 10.11 0.03 -30.27
N ARG A 19 11.21 -0.41 -29.65
CA ARG A 19 12.37 -0.98 -30.35
C ARG A 19 12.17 -2.47 -30.60
N SER A 20 12.95 -3.03 -31.53
CA SER A 20 12.99 -4.47 -31.79
C SER A 20 13.45 -5.31 -30.59
N SER A 21 14.08 -4.70 -29.59
CA SER A 21 14.44 -5.34 -28.31
C SER A 21 13.27 -5.52 -27.34
N GLY A 22 12.08 -4.99 -27.65
CA GLY A 22 10.92 -5.00 -26.74
C GLY A 22 10.91 -3.88 -25.71
N VAL A 23 11.95 -3.04 -25.68
CA VAL A 23 12.01 -1.82 -24.85
C VAL A 23 11.55 -0.64 -25.69
N ALA A 24 10.74 0.23 -25.12
CA ALA A 24 10.30 1.49 -25.71
C ALA A 24 10.99 2.69 -25.08
N ASP A 25 11.32 3.67 -25.92
CA ASP A 25 11.73 5.01 -25.50
C ASP A 25 10.49 5.90 -25.40
N VAL A 26 10.28 6.54 -24.24
CA VAL A 26 9.08 7.32 -23.92
C VAL A 26 9.46 8.75 -23.61
N PHE A 27 8.82 9.69 -24.32
CA PHE A 27 8.99 11.13 -24.11
C PHE A 27 7.63 11.71 -23.71
N LEU A 28 7.56 12.33 -22.52
CA LEU A 28 6.37 13.02 -22.05
C LEU A 28 6.67 14.51 -21.93
N ARG A 29 5.74 15.34 -22.41
CA ARG A 29 5.89 16.80 -22.41
C ARG A 29 4.70 17.43 -21.72
N LYS A 30 4.98 18.28 -20.72
CA LYS A 30 3.98 19.00 -19.92
C LYS A 30 4.52 20.39 -19.57
N ASN A 31 3.68 21.26 -19.01
CA ASN A 31 4.00 22.64 -18.58
C ASN A 31 4.20 23.64 -19.71
N ILE A 32 3.10 24.26 -20.12
CA ILE A 32 3.05 25.27 -21.16
C ILE A 32 3.39 26.66 -20.57
N GLN A 33 4.57 27.22 -20.86
CA GLN A 33 4.79 28.66 -20.64
C GLN A 33 4.54 29.43 -21.94
N LYS A 34 3.60 30.37 -21.88
CA LYS A 34 3.34 31.30 -22.98
C LYS A 34 4.42 32.40 -22.98
N GLN A 35 5.15 32.53 -24.07
CA GLN A 35 6.04 33.65 -24.32
C GLN A 35 5.46 34.49 -25.46
N ASP A 36 5.30 35.79 -25.22
CA ASP A 36 5.04 36.75 -26.27
C ASP A 36 6.39 37.07 -26.95
N THR A 37 6.47 36.93 -28.27
CA THR A 37 7.69 37.28 -29.00
C THR A 37 7.78 38.81 -29.12
N GLU A 38 8.74 39.43 -28.41
CA GLU A 38 9.12 40.83 -28.61
C GLU A 38 10.07 40.95 -29.81
N ASP A 39 9.58 40.70 -31.02
CA ASP A 39 10.33 41.07 -32.22
C ASP A 39 9.53 42.08 -33.04
N GLY A 40 10.14 43.24 -33.25
CA GLY A 40 9.57 44.38 -33.97
C GLY A 40 9.40 44.08 -35.45
N GLY A 41 8.27 43.48 -35.82
CA GLY A 41 7.82 43.26 -37.19
C GLY A 41 6.46 42.57 -37.22
N ASP A 42 5.78 42.57 -38.36
CA ASP A 42 4.38 42.11 -38.58
C ASP A 42 4.08 40.62 -38.26
N ASN A 43 4.94 39.93 -37.50
CA ASN A 43 4.81 38.52 -37.18
C ASN A 43 4.88 38.28 -35.66
N LYS A 44 3.89 38.78 -34.91
CA LYS A 44 3.69 38.42 -33.50
C LYS A 44 3.19 36.98 -33.41
N GLY A 45 4.10 36.04 -33.23
CA GLY A 45 3.77 34.64 -32.95
C GLY A 45 3.64 34.38 -31.44
N ILE A 46 2.65 33.59 -31.03
CA ILE A 46 2.63 33.03 -29.68
C ILE A 46 3.59 31.84 -29.67
N GLN A 47 4.55 31.83 -28.75
CA GLN A 47 5.45 30.69 -28.56
C GLN A 47 5.13 30.03 -27.22
N TYR A 48 5.13 28.71 -27.22
CA TYR A 48 4.94 27.88 -26.04
C TYR A 48 6.21 27.10 -25.76
N THR A 49 6.56 26.96 -24.49
CA THR A 49 7.59 26.00 -24.06
C THR A 49 6.96 24.88 -23.26
N ALA A 50 7.49 23.66 -23.37
CA ALA A 50 7.16 22.52 -22.52
C ALA A 50 8.43 21.89 -21.93
N ASP A 51 8.30 21.39 -20.71
CA ASP A 51 9.30 20.55 -20.07
C ASP A 51 9.14 19.11 -20.60
N GLU A 52 10.26 18.44 -20.88
CA GLU A 52 10.30 17.06 -21.33
C GLU A 52 10.98 16.14 -20.31
N VAL A 53 10.30 15.05 -20.01
CA VAL A 53 10.89 13.87 -19.34
C VAL A 53 11.08 12.76 -20.35
N TYR A 54 12.20 12.04 -20.23
CA TYR A 54 12.57 10.93 -21.10
C TYR A 54 13.01 9.74 -20.27
N PHE A 55 12.39 8.58 -20.49
CA PHE A 55 12.74 7.31 -19.85
C PHE A 55 12.46 6.15 -20.79
N ALA A 56 12.99 4.97 -20.46
CA ALA A 56 12.73 3.74 -21.18
C ALA A 56 11.78 2.83 -20.39
N VAL A 57 10.98 2.01 -21.06
CA VAL A 57 10.15 0.96 -20.43
C VAL A 57 10.20 -0.33 -21.24
N THR A 58 10.09 -1.48 -20.59
CA THR A 58 9.78 -2.73 -21.28
C THR A 58 8.31 -2.67 -21.73
N GLY A 59 8.04 -2.79 -23.03
CA GLY A 59 6.70 -2.57 -23.58
C GLY A 59 5.64 -3.57 -23.11
N GLU A 60 6.05 -4.76 -22.67
CA GLU A 60 5.17 -5.74 -22.01
C GLU A 60 4.72 -5.27 -20.61
N LYS A 61 5.55 -4.49 -19.92
CA LYS A 61 5.26 -4.00 -18.57
C LYS A 61 4.49 -2.68 -18.57
N ALA A 62 4.74 -1.82 -19.55
CA ALA A 62 4.01 -0.57 -19.74
C ALA A 62 3.80 -0.34 -21.23
N SER A 63 2.55 -0.52 -21.68
CA SER A 63 2.16 -0.24 -23.06
C SER A 63 1.98 1.27 -23.27
N LYS A 64 1.92 1.66 -24.54
CA LYS A 64 1.61 3.03 -24.94
C LYS A 64 0.31 3.53 -24.27
N GLU A 65 -0.75 2.74 -24.39
CA GLU A 65 -2.08 3.05 -23.87
C GLU A 65 -2.06 3.19 -22.34
N SER A 66 -1.36 2.30 -21.64
CA SER A 66 -1.26 2.36 -20.16
C SER A 66 -0.55 3.63 -19.66
N ILE A 67 0.40 4.16 -20.44
CA ILE A 67 1.08 5.41 -20.12
C ILE A 67 0.20 6.61 -20.45
N GLU A 68 -0.51 6.58 -21.59
CA GLU A 68 -1.46 7.64 -21.97
C GLU A 68 -2.60 7.78 -20.94
N GLU A 69 -3.15 6.66 -20.48
CA GLU A 69 -4.25 6.65 -19.51
C GLU A 69 -3.84 7.12 -18.10
N ASP A 70 -2.53 7.09 -17.80
CA ASP A 70 -1.95 7.48 -16.51
C ASP A 70 -0.82 8.53 -16.69
N PHE A 71 -1.01 9.45 -17.64
CA PHE A 71 0.01 10.38 -18.12
C PHE A 71 0.65 11.21 -16.99
N ASP A 72 -0.17 11.77 -16.09
CA ASP A 72 0.30 12.64 -15.02
C ASP A 72 1.19 11.91 -14.02
N TYR A 73 0.85 10.67 -13.70
CA TYR A 73 1.65 9.81 -12.85
C TYR A 73 3.00 9.52 -13.51
N TRP A 74 3.00 9.07 -14.78
CA TRP A 74 4.24 8.75 -15.48
C TRP A 74 5.12 9.97 -15.71
N TYR A 75 4.51 11.14 -15.98
CA TYR A 75 5.24 12.40 -16.08
C TYR A 75 5.95 12.72 -14.77
N SER A 76 5.23 12.69 -13.65
CA SER A 76 5.79 12.94 -12.32
C SER A 76 6.92 11.96 -11.97
N LYS A 77 6.78 10.67 -12.31
CA LYS A 77 7.88 9.70 -12.12
C LYS A 77 9.06 9.99 -13.04
N GLY A 78 8.81 10.39 -14.28
CA GLY A 78 9.84 10.78 -15.24
C GLY A 78 10.75 11.92 -14.73
N GLU A 79 10.22 12.82 -13.90
CA GLU A 79 11.02 13.91 -13.29
C GLU A 79 12.07 13.39 -12.30
N GLU A 80 11.83 12.23 -11.68
CA GLU A 80 12.70 11.59 -10.69
C GLU A 80 13.73 10.64 -11.32
N ILE A 81 13.57 10.30 -12.61
CA ILE A 81 14.34 9.26 -13.30
C ILE A 81 15.52 9.88 -14.06
N THR A 82 16.66 9.21 -14.04
CA THR A 82 17.78 9.59 -14.91
C THR A 82 17.36 9.42 -16.36
N GLN A 83 17.58 10.43 -17.21
CA GLN A 83 17.12 10.37 -18.61
C GLN A 83 17.55 9.08 -19.32
N GLY A 84 16.58 8.40 -19.92
CA GLY A 84 16.77 7.13 -20.65
C GLY A 84 16.93 5.89 -19.78
N GLU A 85 16.85 6.01 -18.46
CA GLU A 85 16.86 4.87 -17.53
C GLU A 85 15.56 4.07 -17.64
N LEU A 86 15.64 2.77 -17.33
CA LEU A 86 14.50 1.86 -17.35
C LEU A 86 13.57 2.13 -16.15
N ALA A 87 12.33 2.51 -16.47
CA ALA A 87 11.29 2.92 -15.53
C ALA A 87 10.33 1.78 -15.15
N ASP A 88 10.64 0.53 -15.48
CA ASP A 88 9.76 -0.64 -15.25
C ASP A 88 9.21 -0.73 -13.83
N ARG A 89 10.00 -0.31 -12.82
CA ARG A 89 9.61 -0.30 -11.39
C ARG A 89 8.38 0.55 -11.08
N TYR A 90 7.99 1.44 -12.00
CA TYR A 90 6.80 2.29 -11.90
C TYR A 90 5.60 1.73 -12.66
N SER A 91 5.75 0.58 -13.33
CA SER A 91 4.65 -0.08 -14.02
C SER A 91 3.64 -0.67 -13.03
N LEU A 92 2.39 -0.81 -13.48
CA LEU A 92 1.28 -1.29 -12.66
C LEU A 92 1.60 -2.61 -11.95
N GLU A 93 2.08 -3.61 -12.68
CA GLU A 93 2.30 -4.95 -12.10
C GLU A 93 3.51 -5.01 -11.18
N GLU A 94 4.57 -4.23 -11.44
CA GLU A 94 5.72 -4.12 -10.52
C GLU A 94 5.29 -3.47 -9.20
N LEU A 95 4.53 -2.38 -9.28
CA LEU A 95 3.96 -1.73 -8.10
C LEU A 95 2.94 -2.61 -7.39
N ARG A 96 2.13 -3.39 -8.11
CA ARG A 96 1.14 -4.30 -7.52
C ARG A 96 1.82 -5.37 -6.69
N MET A 97 2.89 -5.98 -7.22
CA MET A 97 3.72 -6.93 -6.48
C MET A 97 4.33 -6.29 -5.21
N GLN A 98 4.82 -5.05 -5.33
CA GLN A 98 5.35 -4.32 -4.19
C GLN A 98 4.28 -4.01 -3.15
N ALA A 99 3.08 -3.59 -3.58
CA ALA A 99 1.95 -3.31 -2.71
C ALA A 99 1.51 -4.55 -1.93
N TYR A 100 1.40 -5.73 -2.58
CA TYR A 100 1.12 -6.98 -1.88
C TYR A 100 2.20 -7.33 -0.84
N SER A 101 3.48 -7.18 -1.19
CA SER A 101 4.58 -7.43 -0.25
C SER A 101 4.52 -6.49 0.95
N ASN A 102 4.24 -5.21 0.71
CA ASN A 102 4.15 -4.19 1.75
C ASN A 102 2.94 -4.44 2.66
N ALA A 103 1.77 -4.75 2.10
CA ALA A 103 0.56 -5.07 2.87
C ALA A 103 0.75 -6.31 3.74
N SER A 104 1.35 -7.38 3.19
CA SER A 104 1.65 -8.61 3.93
C SER A 104 2.61 -8.35 5.10
N LYS A 105 3.73 -7.65 4.86
CA LYS A 105 4.69 -7.27 5.91
C LYS A 105 4.08 -6.38 6.97
N ALA A 106 3.24 -5.41 6.56
CA ALA A 106 2.58 -4.50 7.49
C ALA A 106 1.54 -5.23 8.35
N CYS A 107 0.78 -6.16 7.76
CA CYS A 107 -0.13 -7.04 8.49
C CYS A 107 0.59 -7.87 9.54
N GLU A 108 1.64 -8.58 9.12
CA GLU A 108 2.44 -9.42 10.02
C GLU A 108 3.02 -8.59 11.16
N LYS A 109 3.67 -7.47 10.84
CA LYS A 109 4.25 -6.57 11.85
C LYS A 109 3.19 -6.05 12.82
N THR A 110 1.99 -5.72 12.33
CA THR A 110 0.89 -5.22 13.16
C THR A 110 0.41 -6.31 14.11
N ILE A 111 0.22 -7.53 13.61
CA ILE A 111 -0.16 -8.67 14.44
C ILE A 111 0.93 -8.94 15.49
N TYR A 112 2.19 -9.07 15.08
CA TYR A 112 3.30 -9.42 15.97
C TYR A 112 3.59 -8.35 17.02
N ALA A 113 3.30 -7.08 16.72
CA ALA A 113 3.38 -6.00 17.69
C ALA A 113 2.45 -6.23 18.89
N GLY A 114 1.45 -7.12 18.78
CA GLY A 114 0.71 -7.61 19.92
C GLY A 114 -0.40 -6.71 20.39
N ILE A 115 -0.87 -6.99 21.60
CA ILE A 115 -2.00 -6.29 22.23
C ILE A 115 -1.73 -6.01 23.69
N ASP A 116 -2.32 -4.92 24.19
CA ASP A 116 -2.44 -4.68 25.61
C ASP A 116 -3.79 -5.22 26.11
N VAL A 117 -3.74 -5.92 27.26
CA VAL A 117 -4.90 -6.57 27.89
C VAL A 117 -4.97 -6.15 29.35
N GLU A 118 -6.14 -5.66 29.77
CA GLU A 118 -6.43 -5.38 31.18
C GLU A 118 -6.81 -6.66 31.91
N ILE A 119 -5.95 -7.11 32.81
CA ILE A 119 -6.12 -8.29 33.65
C ILE A 119 -6.23 -7.90 35.12
N SER A 120 -6.49 -8.88 36.00
CA SER A 120 -6.69 -8.64 37.44
C SER A 120 -5.51 -7.94 38.15
N THR A 121 -4.30 -8.04 37.61
CA THR A 121 -3.08 -7.42 38.14
C THR A 121 -2.68 -6.10 37.48
N GLY A 122 -3.49 -5.61 36.52
CA GLY A 122 -3.25 -4.39 35.74
C GLY A 122 -3.19 -4.66 34.23
N THR A 123 -2.76 -3.67 33.45
CA THR A 123 -2.55 -3.83 32.00
C THR A 123 -1.22 -4.51 31.73
N GLU A 124 -1.22 -5.54 30.89
CA GLU A 124 0.00 -6.21 30.42
C GLU A 124 0.01 -6.33 28.89
N HIS A 125 1.20 -6.40 28.31
CA HIS A 125 1.41 -6.47 26.87
C HIS A 125 1.67 -7.90 26.43
N PHE A 126 1.08 -8.34 25.32
CA PHE A 126 1.25 -9.68 24.78
C PHE A 126 1.62 -9.59 23.30
N SER A 127 2.85 -9.97 22.98
CA SER A 127 3.26 -10.21 21.60
C SER A 127 2.45 -11.35 20.99
N LEU A 128 2.26 -11.31 19.68
CA LEU A 128 1.49 -12.31 18.95
C LEU A 128 2.28 -12.85 17.77
N THR A 129 3.55 -13.22 17.99
CA THR A 129 4.27 -14.01 16.98
C THR A 129 3.54 -15.33 16.72
N GLU A 130 3.84 -16.03 15.62
CA GLU A 130 3.21 -17.33 15.34
C GLU A 130 3.30 -18.30 16.53
N LYS A 131 4.44 -18.30 17.24
CA LYS A 131 4.64 -19.15 18.42
C LYS A 131 3.71 -18.75 19.56
N ASP A 132 3.53 -17.46 19.80
CA ASP A 132 2.63 -16.95 20.84
C ASP A 132 1.18 -17.28 20.53
N GLN A 133 0.78 -17.10 19.27
CA GLN A 133 -0.57 -17.47 18.79
C GLN A 133 -0.84 -18.98 19.01
N LEU A 134 0.10 -19.85 18.66
CA LEU A 134 0.00 -21.29 18.90
C LEU A 134 -0.09 -21.63 20.40
N ASN A 135 0.71 -20.96 21.23
CA ASN A 135 0.69 -21.17 22.67
C ASN A 135 -0.65 -20.73 23.28
N LEU A 136 -1.17 -19.56 22.89
CA LEU A 136 -2.47 -19.05 23.32
C LEU A 136 -3.62 -19.97 22.86
N PHE A 137 -3.51 -20.57 21.67
CA PHE A 137 -4.46 -21.60 21.24
C PHE A 137 -4.40 -22.82 22.16
N GLY A 138 -3.21 -23.26 22.58
CA GLY A 138 -3.03 -24.28 23.61
C GLY A 138 -3.68 -23.90 24.95
N LYS A 139 -3.55 -22.64 25.38
CA LYS A 139 -4.21 -22.11 26.59
C LYS A 139 -5.73 -22.13 26.45
N LYS A 140 -6.27 -21.84 25.27
CA LYS A 140 -7.72 -21.98 24.99
C LYS A 140 -8.20 -23.42 25.22
N MET A 141 -7.43 -24.42 24.80
CA MET A 141 -7.79 -25.82 25.03
C MET A 141 -7.75 -26.21 26.51
N GLN A 142 -6.78 -25.68 27.28
CA GLN A 142 -6.72 -25.86 28.73
C GLN A 142 -7.91 -25.21 29.44
N LEU A 143 -8.30 -23.99 29.05
CA LEU A 143 -9.49 -23.32 29.57
C LEU A 143 -10.76 -24.16 29.33
N LEU A 144 -10.92 -24.70 28.12
CA LEU A 144 -12.05 -25.58 27.77
C LEU A 144 -12.04 -26.90 28.56
N ALA A 145 -10.88 -27.36 29.01
CA ALA A 145 -10.74 -28.52 29.88
C ALA A 145 -11.03 -28.21 31.36
N GLY A 146 -11.26 -26.94 31.72
CA GLY A 146 -11.57 -26.52 33.09
C GLY A 146 -10.34 -26.21 33.95
N GLU A 147 -9.17 -25.99 33.33
CA GLU A 147 -7.98 -25.59 34.09
C GLU A 147 -8.17 -24.20 34.70
N GLU A 148 -7.92 -24.07 36.00
CA GLU A 148 -8.13 -22.80 36.73
C GLU A 148 -6.87 -21.94 36.80
N LYS A 149 -5.70 -22.55 36.54
CA LYS A 149 -4.39 -21.94 36.71
C LYS A 149 -3.49 -22.27 35.52
N LEU A 150 -3.25 -21.29 34.66
CA LEU A 150 -2.58 -21.49 33.38
C LEU A 150 -1.23 -20.77 33.35
N GLU A 151 -0.16 -21.54 33.17
CA GLU A 151 1.17 -20.97 32.97
C GLU A 151 1.27 -20.30 31.60
N TYR A 152 1.87 -19.12 31.53
CA TYR A 152 2.18 -18.50 30.25
C TYR A 152 3.46 -17.68 30.36
N HIS A 153 4.16 -17.60 29.24
CA HIS A 153 5.41 -16.87 29.12
C HIS A 153 5.21 -15.68 28.19
N GLU A 154 5.21 -14.49 28.75
CA GLU A 154 5.25 -13.25 27.99
C GLU A 154 6.71 -12.99 27.55
N ASP A 155 6.90 -12.40 26.37
CA ASP A 155 8.25 -12.16 25.84
C ASP A 155 9.09 -11.28 26.78
N GLY A 156 10.26 -11.78 27.14
CA GLY A 156 11.18 -11.09 28.05
C GLY A 156 10.76 -11.11 29.52
N GLN A 157 9.66 -11.77 29.89
CA GLN A 157 9.18 -11.86 31.26
C GLN A 157 9.33 -13.28 31.85
N PRO A 158 9.42 -13.40 33.20
CA PRO A 158 9.35 -14.69 33.85
C PRO A 158 8.03 -15.41 33.56
N CYS A 159 8.09 -16.74 33.43
CA CYS A 159 6.88 -17.56 33.38
C CYS A 159 6.05 -17.36 34.65
N LYS A 160 4.76 -17.09 34.48
CA LYS A 160 3.82 -16.88 35.58
C LYS A 160 2.50 -17.57 35.31
N TYR A 161 1.70 -17.68 36.36
CA TYR A 161 0.37 -18.25 36.27
C TYR A 161 -0.67 -17.15 36.15
N PHE A 162 -1.60 -17.34 35.23
CA PHE A 162 -2.81 -16.54 35.09
C PHE A 162 -4.01 -17.32 35.62
N THR A 163 -4.99 -16.58 36.13
CA THR A 163 -6.30 -17.16 36.44
C THR A 163 -7.01 -17.55 35.14
N ALA A 164 -7.96 -18.49 35.21
CA ALA A 164 -8.78 -18.82 34.05
C ALA A 164 -9.49 -17.58 33.46
N ALA A 165 -9.98 -16.66 34.30
CA ALA A 165 -10.65 -15.45 33.86
C ALA A 165 -9.72 -14.49 33.10
N ASP A 166 -8.49 -14.28 33.60
CA ASP A 166 -7.52 -13.41 32.94
C ASP A 166 -7.03 -14.04 31.63
N MET A 167 -6.74 -15.34 31.63
CA MET A 167 -6.30 -16.04 30.43
C MET A 167 -7.39 -16.07 29.35
N GLN A 168 -8.66 -16.18 29.73
CA GLN A 168 -9.78 -16.08 28.77
C GLN A 168 -9.78 -14.72 28.06
N LYS A 169 -9.62 -13.62 28.80
CA LYS A 169 -9.52 -12.27 28.21
C LYS A 169 -8.34 -12.15 27.25
N ILE A 170 -7.17 -12.65 27.65
CA ILE A 170 -5.95 -12.61 26.83
C ILE A 170 -6.19 -13.37 25.51
N VAL A 171 -6.68 -14.61 25.60
CA VAL A 171 -6.96 -15.46 24.43
C VAL A 171 -8.00 -14.83 23.53
N ASP A 172 -9.13 -14.35 24.06
CA ASP A 172 -10.19 -13.79 23.22
C ASP A 172 -9.70 -12.55 22.50
N ARG A 173 -9.05 -11.62 23.21
CA ARG A 173 -8.48 -10.39 22.63
C ARG A 173 -7.43 -10.68 21.57
N ALA A 174 -6.54 -11.64 21.83
CA ALA A 174 -5.52 -12.08 20.88
C ALA A 174 -6.14 -12.67 19.61
N MET A 175 -7.05 -13.63 19.75
CA MET A 175 -7.66 -14.33 18.62
C MET A 175 -8.51 -13.38 17.76
N PHE A 176 -9.23 -12.46 18.39
CA PHE A 176 -9.96 -11.40 17.67
C PHE A 176 -9.00 -10.50 16.90
N TYR A 177 -7.92 -10.02 17.55
CA TYR A 177 -6.97 -9.11 16.94
C TYR A 177 -6.28 -9.72 15.71
N VAL A 178 -5.82 -10.98 15.82
CA VAL A 178 -5.25 -11.73 14.70
C VAL A 178 -6.27 -11.88 13.57
N SER A 179 -7.50 -12.29 13.90
CA SER A 179 -8.54 -12.56 12.90
C SER A 179 -8.98 -11.29 12.17
N TYR A 180 -9.15 -10.18 12.91
CA TYR A 180 -9.46 -8.87 12.33
C TYR A 180 -8.37 -8.41 11.37
N ASN A 181 -7.11 -8.36 11.81
CA ASN A 181 -6.01 -7.88 10.97
C ASN A 181 -5.79 -8.76 9.74
N THR A 182 -5.97 -10.08 9.87
CA THR A 182 -5.92 -11.01 8.72
C THR A 182 -7.06 -10.72 7.74
N THR A 183 -8.28 -10.47 8.24
CA THR A 183 -9.43 -10.11 7.41
C THR A 183 -9.24 -8.77 6.71
N TYR A 184 -8.72 -7.77 7.43
CA TYR A 184 -8.39 -6.45 6.90
C TYR A 184 -7.32 -6.54 5.81
N CYS A 185 -6.25 -7.32 6.03
CA CYS A 185 -5.20 -7.56 5.04
C CYS A 185 -5.77 -8.19 3.76
N ASN A 186 -6.67 -9.17 3.88
CA ASN A 186 -7.35 -9.74 2.73
C ASN A 186 -8.16 -8.69 1.96
N ALA A 187 -8.84 -7.77 2.65
CA ALA A 187 -9.57 -6.68 2.00
C ALA A 187 -8.62 -5.68 1.30
N VAL A 188 -7.50 -5.33 1.91
CA VAL A 188 -6.43 -4.53 1.27
C VAL A 188 -5.93 -5.23 0.01
N ASN A 189 -5.69 -6.54 0.06
CA ASN A 189 -5.25 -7.31 -1.11
C ASN A 189 -6.29 -7.29 -2.24
N MET A 190 -7.59 -7.33 -1.91
CA MET A 190 -8.66 -7.20 -2.91
C MET A 190 -8.68 -5.80 -3.54
N TRP A 191 -8.43 -4.75 -2.75
CA TRP A 191 -8.30 -3.38 -3.26
C TRP A 191 -7.04 -3.21 -4.14
N ILE A 192 -5.90 -3.77 -3.74
CA ILE A 192 -4.68 -3.80 -4.58
C ILE A 192 -4.95 -4.51 -5.91
N LYS A 193 -5.72 -5.60 -5.88
CA LYS A 193 -6.06 -6.38 -7.08
C LYS A 193 -6.94 -5.60 -8.06
N SER A 194 -7.77 -4.68 -7.58
CA SER A 194 -8.70 -3.93 -8.43
C SER A 194 -8.05 -2.74 -9.13
N ALA A 195 -6.84 -2.34 -8.75
CA ALA A 195 -6.13 -1.23 -9.39
C ALA A 195 -5.95 -1.48 -10.90
N GLU A 196 -6.35 -0.50 -11.70
CA GLU A 196 -6.24 -0.52 -13.17
C GLU A 196 -5.08 0.36 -13.66
N LYS A 197 -4.71 1.36 -12.86
CA LYS A 197 -3.59 2.28 -13.13
C LYS A 197 -2.53 2.21 -12.04
N ALA A 198 -1.31 2.57 -12.40
CA ALA A 198 -0.20 2.58 -11.45
C ALA A 198 -0.44 3.61 -10.33
N SER A 199 -1.03 4.77 -10.67
CA SER A 199 -1.49 5.78 -9.71
C SER A 199 -2.45 5.25 -8.65
N ASP A 200 -3.33 4.30 -9.01
CA ASP A 200 -4.35 3.75 -8.10
C ASP A 200 -3.73 3.01 -6.91
N LEU A 201 -2.48 2.55 -7.03
CA LEU A 201 -1.77 1.83 -5.98
C LEU A 201 -1.12 2.77 -4.95
N GLU A 202 -0.79 4.02 -5.33
CA GLU A 202 -0.08 4.95 -4.43
C GLU A 202 -0.93 5.42 -3.23
N GLN A 203 -2.25 5.35 -3.38
CA GLN A 203 -3.22 5.66 -2.35
C GLN A 203 -3.49 4.49 -1.39
N ILE A 204 -3.11 3.26 -1.77
CA ILE A 204 -3.38 2.07 -0.95
C ILE A 204 -2.27 1.92 0.09
N ARG A 205 -2.63 2.15 1.36
CA ARG A 205 -1.70 2.07 2.50
C ARG A 205 -2.29 1.25 3.62
N TRP A 206 -1.43 0.55 4.34
CA TRP A 206 -1.84 -0.16 5.55
C TRP A 206 -2.42 0.82 6.58
N GLY A 207 -3.59 0.49 7.13
CA GLY A 207 -4.33 1.34 8.06
C GLY A 207 -5.26 2.36 7.38
N ALA A 208 -5.32 2.40 6.04
CA ALA A 208 -6.31 3.19 5.33
C ALA A 208 -7.74 2.67 5.56
N GLU A 209 -8.72 3.57 5.43
CA GLU A 209 -10.12 3.16 5.39
C GLU A 209 -10.37 2.38 4.09
N ILE A 210 -10.82 1.13 4.22
CA ILE A 210 -11.08 0.25 3.08
C ILE A 210 -12.33 0.74 2.36
N PRO A 211 -12.30 0.96 1.03
CA PRO A 211 -13.50 1.32 0.28
C PRO A 211 -14.62 0.29 0.47
N GLU A 212 -15.88 0.74 0.52
CA GLU A 212 -17.02 -0.11 0.86
C GLU A 212 -17.15 -1.36 -0.03
N GLU A 213 -16.80 -1.23 -1.31
CA GLU A 213 -16.83 -2.33 -2.28
C GLU A 213 -15.86 -3.48 -1.95
N PHE A 214 -14.79 -3.22 -1.18
CA PHE A 214 -13.85 -4.25 -0.71
C PHE A 214 -14.14 -4.71 0.72
N GLN A 215 -15.14 -4.13 1.40
CA GLN A 215 -15.57 -4.56 2.72
C GLN A 215 -16.57 -5.72 2.61
N ASN A 216 -16.08 -6.95 2.71
CA ASN A 216 -16.94 -8.13 2.81
C ASN A 216 -17.73 -8.16 4.14
N GLU A 217 -18.71 -9.05 4.24
CA GLU A 217 -19.56 -9.17 5.45
C GLU A 217 -18.75 -9.39 6.73
N VAL A 218 -17.69 -10.20 6.65
CA VAL A 218 -16.82 -10.54 7.78
C VAL A 218 -16.08 -9.30 8.29
N LEU A 219 -15.50 -8.51 7.40
CA LEU A 219 -14.82 -7.27 7.77
C LEU A 219 -15.80 -6.26 8.38
N LYS A 220 -17.00 -6.13 7.79
CA LYS A 220 -18.04 -5.25 8.31
C LYS A 220 -18.45 -5.64 9.73
N ASP A 221 -18.52 -6.94 10.04
CA ASP A 221 -18.84 -7.42 11.37
C ASP A 221 -17.73 -7.12 12.39
N TYR A 222 -16.46 -7.31 12.03
CA TYR A 222 -15.35 -6.88 12.88
C TYR A 222 -15.35 -5.36 13.14
N MET A 223 -15.60 -4.56 12.11
CA MET A 223 -15.65 -3.09 12.22
C MET A 223 -16.78 -2.63 13.16
N LYS A 224 -17.95 -3.29 13.13
CA LYS A 224 -19.05 -3.03 14.08
C LYS A 224 -18.63 -3.33 15.52
N ILE A 225 -17.96 -4.46 15.75
CA ILE A 225 -17.47 -4.84 17.09
C ILE A 225 -16.49 -3.78 17.60
N LEU A 226 -15.52 -3.37 16.78
CA LEU A 226 -14.57 -2.31 17.12
C LEU A 226 -15.27 -0.98 17.43
N ALA A 227 -16.27 -0.58 16.62
CA ALA A 227 -17.05 0.63 16.84
C ALA A 227 -17.86 0.59 18.15
N SER A 228 -18.23 -0.61 18.63
CA SER A 228 -18.92 -0.80 19.92
C SER A 228 -18.00 -0.87 21.15
N GLY A 229 -16.70 -0.61 20.99
CA GLY A 229 -15.72 -0.65 22.08
C GLY A 229 -14.82 -1.89 22.08
N GLY A 230 -14.91 -2.73 21.04
CA GLY A 230 -14.14 -3.96 20.91
C GLY A 230 -14.72 -5.12 21.72
N ILE A 231 -13.96 -6.21 21.81
CA ILE A 231 -14.28 -7.30 22.72
C ILE A 231 -13.71 -7.02 24.11
N SER A 232 -14.54 -7.28 25.13
CA SER A 232 -14.26 -7.12 26.55
C SER A 232 -13.40 -8.25 27.11
#